data_AF-E9ECB0-F1
#
_entry.id   AF-E9ECB0-F1
#
_cell.length_a   1.000
_cell.length_b   1.000
_cell.length_c   1.000
_cell.angle_alpha   90.00
_cell.angle_beta   90.00
_cell.angle_gamma   90.00
#
_symmetry.space_group_name_H-M   'P 1'
#
loop_
_entity.id
_entity.type
_entity.pdbx_description
1 polymer ?
#
loop_
_entity_poly.entity_id
_entity_poly.type
_entity_poly.pdbx_seq_one_letter_code
_entity_poly.pdbx_strand_id
1 'polypeptide(L)'
;MHIWSRPTTLSARSLETRLWTRLTRQAPTRIRSIAIAASPQPSTQPSMVTLEEVSHLIPKTTSDAATPTPSRVADSYNPLHAFDLDKQRSYKQQYGDMYFLRLTKIKPAVEEVASAAWEGTMIGGEEVKRVERVLDVRQGELCWVAGTVYMEMPLKPNILEDVSKDRWISAPIPTQQTYFSHDGSDQIMLEDDSGRIRLVGDLVQSVPLVTGCIIAVMGTENSSGEFEVIDTKYPDLPDQPERWALSKPPSSTNGHGKSRQIVKEEDQDVEMTDASQSTPSKKIAIVSGLSFSSTDACDAVELNLLQEYLLGLALTSSDQEEVASISRLIIAGNSISTTAERKEEETLKKGNKKYGYDASSYNALPSQLFDEFADTLLPSIPITLLPGAQDPANASYPQQPIHMAMFPRARAYGPEPTKPKEPGWFDAVTNPWEGELEGWRVLGTGGQNVDDVFKYVDSDDRLGMMEAMCRWRCCAPTAPDTLCK
;
A
#
# COMPACT_ATOMS: atom_id res chain seq x y z
N MET A 1 -33.32 -31.27 -20.40
CA MET A 1 -34.29 -30.15 -20.36
C MET A 1 -33.50 -28.90 -20.02
N HIS A 2 -33.43 -27.94 -20.96
CA HIS A 2 -32.76 -26.62 -20.95
C HIS A 2 -31.25 -26.63 -20.56
N ILE A 3 -30.21 -26.55 -21.41
CA ILE A 3 -29.87 -25.93 -22.72
C ILE A 3 -30.14 -24.43 -22.83
N TRP A 4 -29.05 -23.65 -22.84
CA TRP A 4 -28.70 -22.54 -23.76
C TRP A 4 -27.29 -22.03 -23.39
N SER A 5 -26.19 -22.49 -23.99
CA SER A 5 -25.54 -22.09 -25.27
C SER A 5 -25.11 -20.61 -25.37
N ARG A 6 -23.77 -20.40 -25.37
CA ARG A 6 -23.04 -19.20 -25.81
C ARG A 6 -23.34 -18.84 -27.27
N PRO A 7 -22.98 -17.61 -27.69
CA PRO A 7 -22.25 -17.50 -28.95
C PRO A 7 -21.02 -16.57 -28.90
N THR A 8 -20.12 -16.88 -29.82
CA THR A 8 -18.78 -16.36 -30.11
C THR A 8 -18.81 -15.17 -31.07
N THR A 9 -17.90 -14.21 -30.83
CA THR A 9 -17.09 -13.36 -31.74
C THR A 9 -17.58 -12.99 -33.15
N LEU A 10 -17.49 -11.70 -33.50
CA LEU A 10 -16.80 -11.19 -34.72
C LEU A 10 -16.70 -9.64 -34.75
N SER A 11 -15.53 -9.14 -35.15
CA SER A 11 -15.18 -7.73 -35.33
C SER A 11 -15.60 -7.17 -36.68
N ALA A 12 -15.81 -5.84 -36.80
CA ALA A 12 -15.39 -5.05 -37.98
C ALA A 12 -15.49 -3.54 -37.72
N ARG A 13 -14.49 -2.82 -38.26
CA ARG A 13 -14.29 -1.36 -38.24
C ARG A 13 -15.20 -0.61 -39.23
N SER A 14 -15.35 0.69 -38.94
CA SER A 14 -15.45 1.84 -39.86
C SER A 14 -16.59 1.89 -40.88
N LEU A 15 -17.44 2.93 -40.78
CA LEU A 15 -17.83 3.72 -41.95
C LEU A 15 -18.31 5.12 -41.55
N GLU A 16 -17.81 6.06 -42.35
CA GLU A 16 -17.80 7.50 -42.26
C GLU A 16 -19.07 8.15 -42.84
N THR A 17 -19.45 9.27 -42.22
CA THR A 17 -19.87 10.55 -42.85
C THR A 17 -21.18 10.69 -43.64
N ARG A 18 -21.85 11.82 -43.32
CA ARG A 18 -22.72 12.71 -44.13
C ARG A 18 -24.23 12.56 -43.92
N LEU A 19 -24.80 13.56 -43.24
CA LEU A 19 -25.71 14.52 -43.88
C LEU A 19 -25.73 15.84 -43.11
N TRP A 20 -25.54 16.91 -43.86
CA TRP A 20 -25.26 18.28 -43.43
C TRP A 20 -26.48 19.15 -43.76
N THR A 21 -26.75 20.12 -42.88
CA THR A 21 -27.24 21.50 -43.16
C THR A 21 -28.66 21.78 -43.68
N ARG A 22 -29.38 22.62 -42.89
CA ARG A 22 -29.93 23.98 -43.18
C ARG A 22 -31.15 24.22 -42.27
N LEU A 23 -31.41 25.35 -41.61
CA LEU A 23 -31.22 26.74 -42.00
C LEU A 23 -31.34 27.68 -40.75
N THR A 24 -30.30 28.47 -40.50
CA THR A 24 -30.23 29.90 -40.07
C THR A 24 -31.30 30.62 -39.22
N ARG A 25 -30.82 31.17 -38.08
CA ARG A 25 -30.80 32.59 -37.64
C ARG A 25 -32.01 33.51 -37.94
N GLN A 26 -32.56 34.14 -36.89
CA GLN A 26 -32.73 35.60 -36.79
C GLN A 26 -33.15 36.05 -35.36
N ALA A 27 -32.55 37.15 -34.89
CA ALA A 27 -32.94 37.98 -33.74
C ALA A 27 -32.96 39.45 -34.24
N PRO A 28 -33.23 40.48 -33.41
CA PRO A 28 -34.37 40.75 -32.51
C PRO A 28 -35.13 42.05 -32.94
N THR A 29 -36.28 42.40 -32.35
CA THR A 29 -36.89 43.73 -32.59
C THR A 29 -37.62 44.33 -31.39
N ARG A 30 -37.56 45.66 -31.31
CA ARG A 30 -37.83 46.57 -30.19
C ARG A 30 -39.30 46.77 -29.81
N ILE A 31 -39.50 46.94 -28.50
CA ILE A 31 -40.34 47.90 -27.75
C ILE A 31 -41.37 48.73 -28.54
N ARG A 32 -42.64 48.63 -28.13
CA ARG A 32 -43.63 49.71 -28.20
C ARG A 32 -44.36 49.87 -26.86
N SER A 33 -44.36 51.12 -26.41
CA SER A 33 -45.06 51.70 -25.27
C SER A 33 -46.58 51.76 -25.48
N ILE A 34 -47.35 51.39 -24.46
CA ILE A 34 -48.78 51.70 -24.34
C ILE A 34 -48.98 52.38 -22.98
N ALA A 35 -49.45 53.62 -23.01
CA ALA A 35 -49.90 54.38 -21.85
C ALA A 35 -51.37 54.06 -21.57
N ILE A 36 -51.71 53.77 -20.30
CA ILE A 36 -53.09 53.72 -19.82
C ILE A 36 -53.17 54.63 -18.58
N ALA A 37 -54.13 55.54 -18.63
CA ALA A 37 -54.38 56.60 -17.66
C ALA A 37 -54.93 56.07 -16.33
N ALA A 38 -54.57 56.77 -15.24
CA ALA A 38 -54.97 56.48 -13.87
C ALA A 38 -56.23 57.26 -13.44
N SER A 39 -57.03 56.67 -12.55
CA SER A 39 -57.86 57.33 -11.52
C SER A 39 -58.32 56.28 -10.47
N PRO A 40 -58.60 56.67 -9.20
CA PRO A 40 -57.95 56.07 -8.02
C PRO A 40 -58.88 55.23 -7.11
N GLN A 41 -58.30 54.28 -6.37
CA GLN A 41 -58.90 53.52 -5.25
C GLN A 41 -57.83 53.30 -4.15
N PRO A 42 -58.21 53.05 -2.88
CA PRO A 42 -57.63 53.71 -1.71
C PRO A 42 -56.33 53.08 -1.18
N SER A 43 -55.61 53.91 -0.43
CA SER A 43 -54.35 53.65 0.28
C SER A 43 -54.34 52.35 1.10
N THR A 44 -53.58 51.36 0.63
CA THR A 44 -53.08 50.26 1.47
C THR A 44 -51.77 50.74 2.10
N GLN A 45 -51.74 50.84 3.42
CA GLN A 45 -50.52 51.15 4.17
C GLN A 45 -49.42 50.12 3.83
N PRO A 46 -48.13 50.51 3.75
CA PRO A 46 -47.06 49.54 3.68
C PRO A 46 -47.05 48.77 5.00
N SER A 47 -47.19 47.44 4.94
CA SER A 47 -46.92 46.58 6.10
C SER A 47 -45.46 46.78 6.47
N MET A 48 -45.20 47.49 7.55
CA MET A 48 -43.89 47.48 8.19
C MET A 48 -43.64 46.05 8.62
N VAL A 49 -42.76 45.37 7.89
CA VAL A 49 -42.17 44.11 8.35
C VAL A 49 -41.47 44.45 9.65
N THR A 50 -41.96 43.88 10.74
CA THR A 50 -41.40 44.15 12.06
C THR A 50 -40.01 43.52 12.14
N LEU A 51 -39.13 44.11 12.95
CA LEU A 51 -37.76 43.59 13.15
C LEU A 51 -37.76 42.12 13.62
N GLU A 52 -38.87 41.67 14.19
CA GLU A 52 -39.12 40.29 14.63
C GLU A 52 -39.35 39.33 13.45
N GLU A 53 -39.98 39.76 12.35
CA GLU A 53 -40.28 38.92 11.18
C GLU A 53 -39.05 38.68 10.28
N VAL A 54 -38.03 39.55 10.34
CA VAL A 54 -36.74 39.39 9.64
C VAL A 54 -35.65 38.79 10.53
N SER A 55 -35.93 38.60 11.82
CA SER A 55 -34.96 38.11 12.80
C SER A 55 -34.39 36.72 12.49
N HIS A 56 -35.12 35.91 11.71
CA HIS A 56 -34.68 34.59 11.23
C HIS A 56 -33.73 34.64 10.02
N LEU A 57 -33.65 35.79 9.33
CA LEU A 57 -32.84 36.00 8.12
C LEU A 57 -31.55 36.78 8.41
N ILE A 58 -31.39 37.28 9.63
CA ILE A 58 -30.16 37.91 10.09
C ILE A 58 -29.27 36.78 10.67
N PRO A 59 -28.06 36.53 10.13
CA PRO A 59 -27.11 35.65 10.79
C PRO A 59 -26.88 36.20 12.19
N LYS A 60 -27.23 35.42 13.21
CA LYS A 60 -27.02 35.81 14.61
C LYS A 60 -25.56 36.23 14.75
N THR A 61 -25.36 37.46 15.20
CA THR A 61 -24.03 38.02 15.46
C THR A 61 -23.24 37.07 16.34
N THR A 62 -21.98 36.90 15.96
CA THR A 62 -20.92 36.15 16.62
C THR A 62 -20.71 36.57 18.08
N SER A 63 -21.49 36.03 19.00
CA SER A 63 -21.11 35.85 20.42
C SER A 63 -22.16 34.95 21.10
N ASP A 64 -21.73 33.79 21.60
CA ASP A 64 -22.45 32.92 22.55
C ASP A 64 -23.62 32.03 22.06
N ALA A 65 -23.52 31.46 20.87
CA ALA A 65 -23.93 30.07 20.72
C ALA A 65 -22.64 29.25 20.66
N ALA A 66 -22.22 28.69 21.79
CA ALA A 66 -21.14 27.71 21.81
C ALA A 66 -21.62 26.48 21.04
N THR A 67 -21.41 26.46 19.72
CA THR A 67 -21.52 25.23 18.94
C THR A 67 -20.54 24.26 19.58
N PRO A 68 -20.99 23.11 20.12
CA PRO A 68 -20.10 22.16 20.74
C PRO A 68 -19.07 21.73 19.70
N THR A 69 -17.81 22.09 19.90
CA THR A 69 -16.72 21.67 19.03
C THR A 69 -16.31 20.27 19.48
N PRO A 70 -16.46 19.24 18.64
CA PRO A 70 -16.09 17.89 19.05
C PRO A 70 -14.58 17.80 19.24
N SER A 71 -14.16 17.16 20.34
CA SER A 71 -12.76 16.84 20.59
C SER A 71 -12.45 15.44 20.10
N ARG A 72 -11.28 15.25 19.47
CA ARG A 72 -10.83 13.91 19.09
C ARG A 72 -10.48 13.06 20.30
N VAL A 73 -10.67 11.75 20.16
CA VAL A 73 -10.29 10.76 21.15
C VAL A 73 -8.80 10.45 20.99
N ALA A 74 -8.04 10.50 22.09
CA ALA A 74 -6.63 10.13 22.09
C ALA A 74 -6.44 8.65 21.71
N ASP A 75 -5.40 8.36 20.93
CA ASP A 75 -5.01 7.02 20.54
C ASP A 75 -3.86 6.44 21.39
N SER A 76 -3.86 5.11 21.53
CA SER A 76 -2.73 4.33 22.01
C SER A 76 -1.85 3.97 20.82
N TYR A 77 -0.70 4.62 20.73
CA TYR A 77 0.29 4.48 19.66
C TYR A 77 1.60 3.94 20.22
N ASN A 78 2.06 2.79 19.71
CA ASN A 78 3.34 2.20 20.07
C ASN A 78 4.09 1.72 18.81
N PRO A 79 4.93 2.58 18.18
CA PRO A 79 5.68 2.20 16.99
C PRO A 79 6.77 1.19 17.32
N LEU A 80 7.05 0.28 16.38
CA LEU A 80 8.17 -0.63 16.45
C LEU A 80 9.28 -0.20 15.48
N HIS A 81 10.51 -0.49 15.87
CA HIS A 81 11.72 -0.09 15.16
C HIS A 81 12.43 -1.29 14.52
N ALA A 82 11.66 -2.31 14.13
CA ALA A 82 12.20 -3.57 13.60
C ALA A 82 13.01 -3.39 12.30
N PHE A 83 12.72 -2.33 11.53
CA PHE A 83 13.35 -2.02 10.25
C PHE A 83 14.33 -0.83 10.32
N ASP A 84 14.64 -0.34 11.52
CA ASP A 84 15.67 0.67 11.71
C ASP A 84 17.05 0.05 11.45
N LEU A 85 17.78 0.64 10.51
CA LEU A 85 19.12 0.20 10.18
C LEU A 85 20.15 1.02 10.96
N ASP A 86 21.28 0.39 11.29
CA ASP A 86 22.41 1.09 11.92
C ASP A 86 22.87 2.26 11.03
N LYS A 87 23.29 3.35 11.67
CA LYS A 87 23.90 4.52 11.03
C LYS A 87 25.28 4.18 10.45
N GLN A 88 25.99 3.23 11.06
CA GLN A 88 27.30 2.75 10.58
C GLN A 88 27.13 1.59 9.58
N ARG A 89 26.65 1.91 8.38
CA ARG A 89 26.38 0.90 7.35
C ARG A 89 27.66 0.40 6.67
N SER A 90 27.81 -0.91 6.58
CA SER A 90 28.82 -1.57 5.76
C SER A 90 28.18 -2.13 4.49
N TYR A 91 28.67 -1.71 3.33
CA TYR A 91 28.23 -2.19 2.01
C TYR A 91 29.19 -3.22 1.40
N LYS A 92 29.97 -3.91 2.25
CA LYS A 92 30.99 -4.87 1.80
C LYS A 92 30.46 -6.30 1.63
N GLN A 93 29.31 -6.62 2.22
CA GLN A 93 28.73 -7.96 2.21
C GLN A 93 28.01 -8.24 0.88
N GLN A 94 28.00 -9.50 0.47
CA GLN A 94 27.27 -9.96 -0.72
C GLN A 94 25.85 -10.40 -0.33
N TYR A 95 24.94 -10.44 -1.30
CA TYR A 95 23.53 -10.79 -1.07
C TYR A 95 23.27 -12.27 -0.75
N GLY A 96 24.25 -13.16 -0.93
CA GLY A 96 24.09 -14.60 -0.67
C GLY A 96 23.70 -14.93 0.77
N ASP A 97 24.25 -14.20 1.75
CA ASP A 97 23.93 -14.38 3.17
C ASP A 97 22.44 -14.14 3.46
N MET A 98 21.79 -13.24 2.72
CA MET A 98 20.37 -12.94 2.90
C MET A 98 19.47 -14.11 2.47
N TYR A 99 19.80 -14.76 1.34
CA TYR A 99 19.08 -15.94 0.86
C TYR A 99 19.26 -17.12 1.82
N PHE A 100 20.49 -17.34 2.30
CA PHE A 100 20.78 -18.38 3.28
C PHE A 100 20.02 -18.17 4.60
N LEU A 101 20.02 -16.94 5.13
CA LEU A 101 19.28 -16.61 6.36
C LEU A 101 17.78 -16.78 6.18
N ARG A 102 17.24 -16.38 5.02
CA ARG A 102 15.81 -16.55 4.70
C ARG A 102 15.43 -18.02 4.67
N LEU A 103 16.20 -18.84 3.94
CA LEU A 103 15.99 -20.29 3.87
C LEU A 103 16.04 -20.91 5.26
N THR A 104 17.07 -20.60 6.05
CA THR A 104 17.24 -21.12 7.41
C THR A 104 16.08 -20.76 8.34
N LYS A 105 15.48 -19.57 8.19
CA LYS A 105 14.39 -19.10 9.05
C LYS A 105 13.02 -19.67 8.67
N ILE A 106 12.74 -19.83 7.38
CA ILE A 106 11.40 -20.22 6.90
C ILE A 106 11.30 -21.72 6.61
N LYS A 107 12.39 -22.39 6.21
CA LYS A 107 12.42 -23.84 5.91
C LYS A 107 11.79 -24.71 7.03
N PRO A 108 12.05 -24.48 8.33
CA PRO A 108 11.43 -25.30 9.38
C PRO A 108 9.89 -25.26 9.37
N ALA A 109 9.29 -24.09 9.17
CA ALA A 109 7.83 -23.95 9.11
C ALA A 109 7.25 -24.63 7.86
N VAL A 110 7.95 -24.52 6.73
CA VAL A 110 7.57 -25.21 5.48
C VAL A 110 7.63 -26.73 5.65
N GLU A 111 8.70 -27.23 6.26
CA GLU A 111 8.89 -28.66 6.49
C GLU A 111 7.87 -29.24 7.47
N GLU A 112 7.45 -28.48 8.48
CA GLU A 112 6.39 -28.87 9.40
C GLU A 112 5.07 -29.06 8.68
N VAL A 113 4.64 -28.08 7.87
CA VAL A 113 3.40 -28.15 7.07
C VAL A 113 3.48 -29.29 6.05
N ALA A 114 4.62 -29.44 5.37
CA ALA A 114 4.83 -30.49 4.38
C ALA A 114 4.80 -31.90 5.01
N SER A 115 5.46 -32.08 6.17
CA SER A 115 5.46 -33.37 6.88
C SER A 115 4.05 -33.71 7.35
N ALA A 116 3.33 -32.76 7.96
CA ALA A 116 1.96 -32.98 8.39
C ALA A 116 1.01 -33.35 7.23
N ALA A 117 1.26 -32.82 6.02
CA ALA A 117 0.43 -33.08 4.85
C ALA A 117 0.79 -34.38 4.12
N TRP A 118 2.07 -34.76 4.05
CA TRP A 118 2.56 -35.80 3.16
C TRP A 118 3.13 -37.03 3.86
N GLU A 119 3.40 -36.99 5.16
CA GLU A 119 3.90 -38.14 5.91
C GLU A 119 2.89 -39.31 5.86
N GLY A 120 3.39 -40.50 5.49
CA GLY A 120 2.56 -41.70 5.30
C GLY A 120 1.66 -41.68 4.06
N THR A 121 1.75 -40.65 3.20
CA THR A 121 1.01 -40.61 1.93
C THR A 121 1.65 -41.57 0.92
N MET A 122 0.81 -42.36 0.25
CA MET A 122 1.24 -43.28 -0.80
C MET A 122 0.59 -42.91 -2.13
N ILE A 123 1.41 -42.74 -3.17
CA ILE A 123 0.95 -42.51 -4.54
C ILE A 123 1.57 -43.57 -5.43
N GLY A 124 0.76 -44.27 -6.22
CA GLY A 124 1.25 -45.32 -7.11
C GLY A 124 1.89 -46.53 -6.41
N GLY A 125 1.68 -46.70 -5.10
CA GLY A 125 2.32 -47.75 -4.29
C GLY A 125 3.68 -47.37 -3.70
N GLU A 126 4.15 -46.14 -3.92
CA GLU A 126 5.35 -45.60 -3.29
C GLU A 126 4.98 -44.61 -2.19
N GLU A 127 5.71 -44.68 -1.08
CA GLU A 127 5.59 -43.73 0.04
C GLU A 127 6.44 -42.49 -0.25
N VAL A 128 5.86 -41.30 -0.04
CA VAL A 128 6.57 -40.04 -0.25
C VAL A 128 7.70 -39.91 0.78
N LYS A 129 8.94 -39.77 0.31
CA LYS A 129 10.10 -39.57 1.20
C LYS A 129 10.56 -38.13 1.22
N ARG A 130 10.94 -37.64 2.40
CA ARG A 130 11.64 -36.36 2.53
C ARG A 130 13.07 -36.50 2.01
N VAL A 131 13.50 -35.55 1.19
CA VAL A 131 14.89 -35.38 0.76
C VAL A 131 15.42 -34.07 1.32
N GLU A 132 16.62 -34.10 1.93
CA GLU A 132 17.20 -32.92 2.58
C GLU A 132 17.77 -31.90 1.58
N ARG A 133 18.37 -32.40 0.49
CA ARG A 133 19.06 -31.63 -0.54
C ARG A 133 18.40 -31.82 -1.91
N VAL A 134 18.18 -30.73 -2.62
CA VAL A 134 17.53 -30.71 -3.94
C VAL A 134 18.26 -31.60 -4.95
N LEU A 135 19.59 -31.66 -4.91
CA LEU A 135 20.37 -32.50 -5.83
C LEU A 135 20.38 -34.00 -5.47
N ASP A 136 19.87 -34.40 -4.30
CA ASP A 136 19.80 -35.82 -3.89
C ASP A 136 18.52 -36.51 -4.36
N VAL A 137 17.63 -35.78 -5.04
CA VAL A 137 16.44 -36.34 -5.68
C VAL A 137 16.87 -37.39 -6.72
N ARG A 138 16.10 -38.48 -6.78
CA ARG A 138 16.37 -39.60 -7.70
C ARG A 138 15.23 -39.79 -8.67
N GLN A 139 15.58 -40.08 -9.91
CA GLN A 139 14.64 -40.44 -10.95
C GLN A 139 13.74 -41.60 -10.53
N GLY A 140 12.43 -41.37 -10.63
CA GLY A 140 11.40 -42.36 -10.35
C GLY A 140 11.13 -42.63 -8.88
N GLU A 141 11.79 -41.94 -7.93
CA GLU A 141 11.45 -42.01 -6.51
C GLU A 141 10.51 -40.85 -6.13
N LEU A 142 9.34 -41.19 -5.60
CA LEU A 142 8.40 -40.19 -5.08
C LEU A 142 8.96 -39.52 -3.81
N CYS A 143 9.22 -38.22 -3.90
CA CYS A 143 9.81 -37.47 -2.80
C CYS A 143 9.28 -36.05 -2.68
N TRP A 144 9.61 -35.41 -1.56
CA TRP A 144 9.40 -33.99 -1.37
C TRP A 144 10.65 -33.29 -0.84
N VAL A 145 10.83 -32.04 -1.25
CA VAL A 145 11.98 -31.20 -0.88
C VAL A 145 11.52 -29.75 -0.68
N ALA A 146 12.18 -29.05 0.23
CA ALA A 146 11.95 -27.64 0.51
C ALA A 146 13.14 -26.78 0.07
N GLY A 147 12.85 -25.68 -0.61
CA GLY A 147 13.87 -24.79 -1.17
C GLY A 147 13.32 -23.40 -1.51
N THR A 148 14.19 -22.56 -2.04
CA THR A 148 13.87 -21.21 -2.51
C THR A 148 13.51 -21.26 -3.98
N VAL A 149 12.37 -20.70 -4.36
CA VAL A 149 11.97 -20.55 -5.75
C VAL A 149 12.85 -19.50 -6.41
N TYR A 150 13.38 -19.81 -7.58
CA TYR A 150 14.05 -18.87 -8.46
C TYR A 150 13.38 -18.88 -9.83
N MET A 151 13.04 -17.71 -10.34
CA MET A 151 12.43 -17.55 -11.66
C MET A 151 13.41 -16.90 -12.63
N GLU A 152 13.75 -17.64 -13.69
CA GLU A 152 14.51 -17.13 -14.82
C GLU A 152 13.53 -16.71 -15.92
N MET A 153 13.47 -15.40 -16.16
CA MET A 153 12.50 -14.78 -17.06
C MET A 153 13.25 -13.92 -18.08
N PRO A 154 13.08 -14.11 -19.40
CA PRO A 154 13.87 -13.39 -20.40
C PRO A 154 13.66 -11.88 -20.42
N LEU A 155 12.50 -11.40 -19.95
CA LEU A 155 12.18 -9.96 -19.91
C LEU A 155 12.65 -9.29 -18.61
N LYS A 156 13.21 -10.04 -17.65
CA LYS A 156 13.80 -9.48 -16.43
C LYS A 156 15.02 -8.61 -16.80
N PRO A 157 15.10 -7.35 -16.33
CA PRO A 157 16.17 -6.44 -16.72
C PRO A 157 17.55 -6.95 -16.30
N ASN A 158 18.50 -6.94 -17.23
CA ASN A 158 19.85 -7.43 -17.03
C ASN A 158 20.87 -6.30 -17.17
N ILE A 159 21.47 -5.89 -16.06
CA ILE A 159 22.46 -4.81 -16.01
C ILE A 159 23.67 -5.10 -16.92
N LEU A 160 24.08 -6.37 -17.06
CA LEU A 160 25.21 -6.72 -17.92
C LEU A 160 24.88 -6.50 -19.40
N GLU A 161 23.63 -6.80 -19.80
CA GLU A 161 23.17 -6.48 -21.14
C GLU A 161 23.10 -4.97 -21.35
N ASP A 162 22.56 -4.23 -20.38
CA ASP A 162 22.46 -2.77 -20.46
C ASP A 162 23.84 -2.12 -20.60
N VAL A 163 24.83 -2.55 -19.80
CA VAL A 163 26.22 -2.06 -19.90
C VAL A 163 26.86 -2.44 -21.24
N SER A 164 26.52 -3.61 -21.79
CA SER A 164 27.01 -4.03 -23.11
C SER A 164 26.40 -3.18 -24.24
N LYS A 165 25.11 -2.84 -24.12
CA LYS A 165 24.33 -2.01 -25.05
C LYS A 165 24.66 -0.53 -24.88
N ASP A 166 25.05 -0.03 -23.70
CA ASP A 166 25.43 1.37 -23.46
C ASP A 166 26.66 1.81 -24.28
N ARG A 167 27.47 0.84 -24.74
CA ARG A 167 28.54 1.11 -25.71
C ARG A 167 28.01 1.41 -27.12
N TRP A 168 26.74 1.11 -27.40
CA TRP A 168 26.06 1.15 -28.70
C TRP A 168 24.75 1.91 -28.53
N ILE A 169 24.73 3.19 -28.89
CA ILE A 169 23.56 4.11 -28.84
C ILE A 169 22.24 3.37 -29.11
N SER A 170 21.61 2.90 -28.04
CA SER A 170 20.34 2.19 -28.10
C SER A 170 19.31 3.10 -27.46
N ALA A 171 18.15 3.21 -28.12
CA ALA A 171 17.02 3.91 -27.55
C ALA A 171 16.71 3.34 -26.16
N PRO A 172 16.19 4.14 -25.22
CA PRO A 172 15.76 3.65 -23.92
C PRO A 172 14.83 2.46 -24.14
N ILE A 173 15.20 1.29 -23.60
CA ILE A 173 14.31 0.14 -23.61
C ILE A 173 13.07 0.58 -22.82
N PRO A 174 11.84 0.44 -23.36
CA PRO A 174 10.64 0.73 -22.60
C PRO A 174 10.74 -0.05 -21.29
N THR A 175 10.55 0.63 -20.15
CA THR A 175 10.44 -0.06 -18.86
C THR A 175 9.31 -1.07 -18.99
N GLN A 176 9.65 -2.34 -19.23
CA GLN A 176 8.65 -3.39 -19.35
C GLN A 176 7.90 -3.44 -18.02
N GLN A 177 6.57 -3.33 -18.10
CA GLN A 177 5.72 -3.33 -16.91
C GLN A 177 5.72 -4.69 -16.21
N THR A 178 6.01 -5.76 -16.96
CA THR A 178 6.04 -7.15 -16.48
C THR A 178 7.27 -7.88 -17.02
N TYR A 179 7.70 -8.91 -16.30
CA TYR A 179 8.79 -9.83 -16.61
C TYR A 179 8.29 -11.16 -17.19
N PHE A 180 7.00 -11.47 -17.00
CA PHE A 180 6.37 -12.67 -17.55
C PHE A 180 6.32 -12.67 -19.07
N SER A 181 6.70 -13.79 -19.67
CA SER A 181 6.68 -13.98 -21.11
C SER A 181 5.51 -14.87 -21.52
N HIS A 182 4.62 -14.33 -22.36
CA HIS A 182 3.46 -15.07 -22.90
C HIS A 182 3.84 -16.22 -23.85
N ASP A 183 5.12 -16.35 -24.23
CA ASP A 183 5.61 -17.46 -25.05
C ASP A 183 5.98 -18.72 -24.24
N GLY A 184 5.86 -18.67 -22.91
CA GLY A 184 6.16 -19.80 -22.03
C GLY A 184 7.65 -20.11 -21.90
N SER A 185 8.53 -19.15 -22.21
CA SER A 185 9.98 -19.29 -22.05
C SER A 185 10.47 -19.16 -20.60
N ASP A 186 9.59 -18.74 -19.69
CA ASP A 186 9.91 -18.57 -18.26
C ASP A 186 10.23 -19.93 -17.61
N GLN A 187 11.31 -19.96 -16.83
CA GLN A 187 11.75 -21.16 -16.12
C GLN A 187 11.64 -20.95 -14.61
N ILE A 188 11.02 -21.93 -13.96
CA ILE A 188 10.86 -21.96 -12.51
C ILE A 188 11.80 -23.04 -11.98
N MET A 189 12.68 -22.65 -11.07
CA MET A 189 13.65 -23.53 -10.42
C MET A 189 13.46 -23.51 -8.91
N LEU A 190 13.86 -24.59 -8.26
CA LEU A 190 13.97 -24.68 -6.81
C LEU A 190 15.45 -24.78 -6.43
N GLU A 191 15.90 -23.88 -5.58
CA GLU A 191 17.29 -23.75 -5.14
C GLU A 191 17.43 -24.05 -3.64
N ASP A 192 18.52 -24.70 -3.26
CA ASP A 192 18.96 -24.86 -1.88
C ASP A 192 20.47 -24.62 -1.76
N ASP A 193 21.08 -25.05 -0.65
CA ASP A 193 22.52 -24.96 -0.43
C ASP A 193 23.35 -25.95 -1.28
N SER A 194 22.71 -26.98 -1.86
CA SER A 194 23.35 -27.98 -2.70
C SER A 194 23.39 -27.58 -4.17
N GLY A 195 22.32 -26.96 -4.68
CA GLY A 195 22.18 -26.59 -6.08
C GLY A 195 20.76 -26.20 -6.47
N ARG A 196 20.39 -26.46 -7.73
CA ARG A 196 19.09 -26.09 -8.29
C ARG A 196 18.52 -27.19 -9.18
N ILE A 197 17.21 -27.36 -9.14
CA ILE A 197 16.45 -28.24 -10.04
C ILE A 197 15.35 -27.46 -10.73
N ARG A 198 15.06 -27.79 -11.99
CA ARG A 198 13.95 -27.16 -12.73
C ARG A 198 12.63 -27.81 -12.35
N LEU A 199 11.62 -27.00 -12.07
CA LEU A 199 10.26 -27.46 -11.77
C LEU A 199 9.42 -27.45 -13.06
N VAL A 200 8.68 -28.54 -13.30
CA VAL A 200 7.74 -28.69 -14.42
C VAL A 200 6.40 -29.24 -13.94
N GLY A 201 5.35 -29.02 -14.73
CA GLY A 201 3.98 -29.47 -14.45
C GLY A 201 2.97 -28.32 -14.43
N ASP A 202 1.71 -28.66 -14.70
CA ASP A 202 0.61 -27.69 -14.80
C ASP A 202 0.36 -26.95 -13.48
N LEU A 203 0.61 -27.62 -12.35
CA LEU A 203 0.42 -27.03 -11.02
C LEU A 203 1.30 -25.79 -10.82
N VAL A 204 2.56 -25.84 -11.26
CA VAL A 204 3.54 -24.76 -11.07
C VAL A 204 3.11 -23.49 -11.82
N GLN A 205 2.38 -23.62 -12.93
CA GLN A 205 1.84 -22.50 -13.70
C GLN A 205 0.55 -21.93 -13.09
N SER A 206 -0.22 -22.77 -12.39
CA SER A 206 -1.49 -22.37 -11.78
C SER A 206 -1.34 -21.66 -10.44
N VAL A 207 -0.20 -21.84 -9.79
CA VAL A 207 0.09 -21.33 -8.45
C VAL A 207 0.81 -19.99 -8.56
N PRO A 208 0.48 -18.98 -7.71
CA PRO A 208 1.28 -17.78 -7.62
C PRO A 208 2.64 -18.14 -6.99
N LEU A 209 3.69 -18.19 -7.81
CA LEU A 209 5.07 -18.31 -7.35
C LEU A 209 5.86 -17.10 -7.84
N VAL A 210 6.75 -16.61 -6.99
CA VAL A 210 7.72 -15.57 -7.36
C VAL A 210 9.10 -15.93 -6.82
N THR A 211 10.12 -15.32 -7.42
CA THR A 211 11.50 -15.52 -6.96
C THR A 211 11.65 -15.14 -5.48
N GLY A 212 12.44 -15.93 -4.75
CA GLY A 212 12.74 -15.73 -3.33
C GLY A 212 11.69 -16.25 -2.35
N CYS A 213 10.58 -16.81 -2.82
CA CYS A 213 9.63 -17.57 -1.98
C CYS A 213 10.22 -18.91 -1.54
N ILE A 214 9.89 -19.38 -0.34
CA ILE A 214 10.34 -20.68 0.15
C ILE A 214 9.13 -21.59 0.25
N ILE A 215 9.21 -22.72 -0.45
CA ILE A 215 8.11 -23.67 -0.58
C ILE A 215 8.63 -25.10 -0.43
N ALA A 216 7.73 -26.03 -0.14
CA ALA A 216 7.97 -27.44 -0.37
C ALA A 216 7.24 -27.90 -1.62
N VAL A 217 7.89 -28.76 -2.38
CA VAL A 217 7.33 -29.39 -3.58
C VAL A 217 7.41 -30.91 -3.42
N MET A 218 6.34 -31.60 -3.80
CA MET A 218 6.25 -33.05 -3.83
C MET A 218 6.11 -33.52 -5.27
N GLY A 219 6.85 -34.56 -5.64
CA GLY A 219 6.94 -34.99 -7.03
C GLY A 219 8.02 -36.04 -7.27
N THR A 220 8.39 -36.19 -8.53
CA THR A 220 9.44 -37.12 -8.98
C THR A 220 10.30 -36.44 -10.04
N GLU A 221 11.57 -36.82 -10.12
CA GLU A 221 12.44 -36.42 -11.22
C GLU A 221 12.12 -37.24 -12.49
N ASN A 222 12.02 -36.55 -13.62
CA ASN A 222 11.79 -37.11 -14.94
C ASN A 222 13.11 -37.57 -15.61
N SER A 223 13.04 -38.21 -16.79
CA SER A 223 14.24 -38.66 -17.51
C SER A 223 15.15 -37.55 -18.03
N SER A 224 14.67 -36.30 -18.02
CA SER A 224 15.40 -35.12 -18.47
C SER A 224 16.13 -34.41 -17.32
N GLY A 225 15.97 -34.87 -16.08
CA GLY A 225 16.53 -34.22 -14.88
C GLY A 225 15.70 -33.03 -14.36
N GLU A 226 14.43 -32.94 -14.78
CA GLU A 226 13.49 -31.92 -14.29
C GLU A 226 12.54 -32.57 -13.27
N PHE A 227 12.07 -31.78 -12.31
CA PHE A 227 11.20 -32.25 -11.25
C PHE A 227 9.73 -32.01 -11.62
N GLU A 228 8.99 -33.09 -11.83
CA GLU A 228 7.55 -33.05 -12.09
C GLU A 228 6.78 -32.87 -10.79
N VAL A 229 6.19 -31.69 -10.61
CA VAL A 229 5.51 -31.29 -9.37
C VAL A 229 4.08 -31.81 -9.37
N ILE A 230 3.74 -32.56 -8.32
CA ILE A 230 2.40 -33.11 -8.06
C ILE A 230 1.62 -32.24 -7.07
N ASP A 231 2.29 -31.75 -6.03
CA ASP A 231 1.69 -30.90 -4.99
C ASP A 231 2.73 -29.90 -4.43
N THR A 232 2.24 -28.79 -3.87
CA THR A 232 3.06 -27.75 -3.23
C THR A 232 2.50 -27.37 -1.86
N LYS A 233 3.40 -26.94 -0.96
CA LYS A 233 3.05 -26.43 0.38
C LYS A 233 3.85 -25.16 0.70
N TYR A 234 3.19 -24.24 1.38
CA TYR A 234 3.73 -22.97 1.88
C TYR A 234 3.92 -23.05 3.40
N PRO A 235 4.71 -22.14 4.01
CA PRO A 235 4.83 -22.09 5.47
C PRO A 235 3.53 -21.66 6.18
N ASP A 236 2.57 -21.12 5.43
CA ASP A 236 1.28 -20.58 5.89
C ASP A 236 1.44 -19.44 6.91
N LEU A 237 0.35 -18.95 7.50
CA LEU A 237 0.37 -17.82 8.44
C LEU A 237 1.18 -18.14 9.72
N PRO A 238 1.93 -17.17 10.27
CA PRO A 238 2.55 -17.31 11.58
C PRO A 238 1.52 -17.11 12.70
N ASP A 239 1.88 -17.48 13.92
CA ASP A 239 1.04 -17.25 15.10
C ASP A 239 0.70 -15.77 15.27
N GLN A 240 -0.60 -15.47 15.40
CA GLN A 240 -1.09 -14.11 15.57
C GLN A 240 -1.08 -13.75 17.08
N PRO A 241 -0.40 -12.67 17.49
CA PRO A 241 -0.44 -12.23 18.88
C PRO A 241 -1.82 -11.70 19.26
N GLU A 242 -2.21 -11.88 20.52
CA GLU A 242 -3.43 -11.30 21.06
C GLU A 242 -3.41 -9.75 21.03
N ARG A 243 -4.61 -9.15 21.03
CA ARG A 243 -4.77 -7.70 21.10
C ARG A 243 -4.19 -7.19 22.43
N TRP A 244 -3.48 -6.07 22.40
CA TRP A 244 -2.78 -5.49 23.57
C TRP A 244 -1.61 -6.35 24.07
N ALA A 245 -0.95 -7.11 23.19
CA ALA A 245 0.24 -7.88 23.57
C ALA A 245 1.46 -7.00 23.90
N LEU A 246 1.52 -5.75 23.43
CA LEU A 246 2.67 -4.85 23.62
C LEU A 246 2.38 -3.70 24.60
N SER A 247 1.14 -3.22 24.65
CA SER A 247 0.69 -2.18 25.58
C SER A 247 -0.45 -2.66 26.46
N LYS A 248 -0.74 -1.94 27.55
CA LYS A 248 -1.82 -2.32 28.46
C LYS A 248 -3.16 -1.84 27.90
N PRO A 249 -4.24 -2.66 28.00
CA PRO A 249 -5.56 -2.18 27.63
C PRO A 249 -5.95 -0.97 28.51
N PRO A 250 -6.70 -0.01 27.98
CA PRO A 250 -7.22 1.09 28.78
C PRO A 250 -8.05 0.49 29.92
N SER A 251 -7.61 0.71 31.17
CA SER A 251 -8.35 0.23 32.33
C SER A 251 -9.73 0.88 32.33
N SER A 252 -10.80 0.09 32.31
CA SER A 252 -12.15 0.58 32.59
C SER A 252 -12.17 1.18 34.00
N THR A 253 -12.02 2.49 34.09
CA THR A 253 -12.20 3.21 35.34
C THR A 253 -13.67 3.15 35.73
N ASN A 254 -14.04 2.14 36.52
CA ASN A 254 -15.10 2.19 37.52
C ASN A 254 -14.96 1.01 38.49
N GLY A 255 -14.41 1.25 39.68
CA GLY A 255 -14.48 0.30 40.79
C GLY A 255 -13.26 0.35 41.69
N HIS A 256 -13.46 0.86 42.90
CA HIS A 256 -12.50 0.85 44.01
C HIS A 256 -11.74 -0.48 44.14
N GLY A 257 -10.45 -0.34 44.41
CA GLY A 257 -9.53 -1.46 44.54
C GLY A 257 -10.00 -2.52 45.54
N LYS A 258 -9.79 -3.77 45.14
CA LYS A 258 -9.27 -4.82 46.00
C LYS A 258 -8.52 -5.82 45.13
N SER A 259 -7.26 -6.01 45.50
CA SER A 259 -6.39 -7.08 45.06
C SER A 259 -7.12 -8.41 44.98
N ARG A 260 -6.98 -9.13 43.87
CA ARG A 260 -7.43 -10.53 43.77
C ARG A 260 -6.37 -11.41 43.12
N GLN A 261 -5.52 -11.90 44.02
CA GLN A 261 -5.08 -13.28 44.17
C GLN A 261 -5.32 -14.23 42.96
N ILE A 262 -4.22 -14.79 42.48
CA ILE A 262 -4.13 -15.91 41.53
C ILE A 262 -4.90 -17.12 42.09
N VAL A 263 -5.86 -17.64 41.34
CA VAL A 263 -6.40 -19.00 41.49
C VAL A 263 -6.51 -19.63 40.10
N LYS A 264 -6.07 -20.89 40.02
CA LYS A 264 -6.03 -21.78 38.86
C LYS A 264 -7.42 -22.18 38.34
N GLU A 265 -7.46 -22.36 37.02
CA GLU A 265 -8.18 -23.33 36.16
C GLU A 265 -9.58 -23.84 36.59
N GLU A 266 -10.55 -23.71 35.67
CA GLU A 266 -11.22 -24.85 35.02
C GLU A 266 -12.14 -24.38 33.88
N ASP A 267 -12.26 -25.24 32.86
CA ASP A 267 -12.98 -25.09 31.59
C ASP A 267 -14.45 -24.64 31.74
N GLN A 268 -14.85 -23.64 30.96
CA GLN A 268 -16.24 -23.46 30.54
C GLN A 268 -16.35 -22.51 29.34
N ASP A 269 -17.19 -22.92 28.39
CA ASP A 269 -17.42 -22.34 27.06
C ASP A 269 -17.56 -20.80 27.08
N VAL A 270 -16.64 -20.11 26.41
CA VAL A 270 -16.70 -18.66 26.23
C VAL A 270 -17.58 -18.36 25.02
N GLU A 271 -18.88 -18.20 25.25
CA GLU A 271 -19.75 -17.53 24.29
C GLU A 271 -19.23 -16.10 24.07
N MET A 272 -18.78 -15.84 22.84
CA MET A 272 -18.34 -14.55 22.33
C MET A 272 -19.47 -13.51 22.45
N THR A 273 -19.52 -12.80 23.57
CA THR A 273 -20.31 -11.59 23.75
C THR A 273 -19.42 -10.48 24.30
N ASP A 274 -18.52 -9.97 23.44
CA ASP A 274 -17.81 -8.72 23.68
C ASP A 274 -18.78 -7.54 23.53
N ALA A 275 -19.68 -7.42 24.52
CA ALA A 275 -20.42 -6.20 24.79
C ALA A 275 -19.68 -5.44 25.89
N SER A 276 -18.43 -5.06 25.61
CA SER A 276 -17.72 -4.08 26.43
C SER A 276 -18.44 -2.72 26.32
N GLN A 277 -18.68 -2.11 27.48
CA GLN A 277 -19.38 -0.84 27.64
C GLN A 277 -18.80 0.24 26.72
N SER A 278 -19.70 0.98 26.06
CA SER A 278 -19.47 1.86 24.90
C SER A 278 -18.34 2.90 25.06
N THR A 279 -17.09 2.50 24.83
CA THR A 279 -16.08 3.42 24.34
C THR A 279 -16.42 3.78 22.89
N PRO A 280 -16.38 5.05 22.48
CA PRO A 280 -16.65 5.43 21.09
C PRO A 280 -15.68 4.65 20.17
N SER A 281 -16.21 4.06 19.10
CA SER A 281 -15.41 3.31 18.13
C SER A 281 -14.35 4.21 17.53
N LYS A 282 -13.07 3.86 17.66
CA LYS A 282 -11.96 4.63 17.07
C LYS A 282 -11.72 4.17 15.64
N LYS A 283 -11.45 5.12 14.74
CA LYS A 283 -11.08 4.87 13.35
C LYS A 283 -9.65 5.37 13.09
N ILE A 284 -9.01 4.79 12.08
CA ILE A 284 -7.71 5.22 11.56
C ILE A 284 -7.92 5.55 10.09
N ALA A 285 -7.45 6.72 9.65
CA ALA A 285 -7.44 7.08 8.25
C ALA A 285 -6.13 6.62 7.61
N ILE A 286 -6.20 5.96 6.46
CA ILE A 286 -5.01 5.54 5.69
C ILE A 286 -5.14 6.18 4.31
N VAL A 287 -4.12 6.93 3.91
CA VAL A 287 -4.04 7.56 2.60
C VAL A 287 -2.67 7.25 1.99
N SER A 288 -2.60 7.07 0.68
CA SER A 288 -1.37 6.79 -0.07
C SER A 288 -1.42 7.53 -1.39
N GLY A 289 -0.26 7.85 -1.97
CA GLY A 289 -0.20 8.40 -3.33
C GLY A 289 -0.73 9.83 -3.44
N LEU A 290 -0.60 10.65 -2.40
CA LEU A 290 -0.96 12.07 -2.43
C LEU A 290 -0.26 12.82 -3.56
N SER A 291 0.94 12.36 -3.94
CA SER A 291 1.65 12.74 -5.17
C SER A 291 1.73 14.26 -5.39
N PHE A 292 1.96 15.05 -4.33
CA PHE A 292 2.07 16.51 -4.44
C PHE A 292 3.04 16.86 -5.56
N SER A 293 2.54 17.51 -6.61
CA SER A 293 3.28 17.87 -7.81
C SER A 293 3.21 19.37 -8.04
N SER A 294 4.16 19.90 -8.82
CA SER A 294 4.18 21.32 -9.17
C SER A 294 3.30 21.67 -10.37
N THR A 295 2.77 20.67 -11.07
CA THR A 295 2.15 20.82 -12.40
C THR A 295 0.70 20.40 -12.45
N ASP A 296 0.26 19.50 -11.57
CA ASP A 296 -1.06 18.89 -11.64
C ASP A 296 -2.03 19.57 -10.68
N ALA A 297 -2.82 20.49 -11.22
CA ALA A 297 -3.87 21.18 -10.48
C ALA A 297 -5.10 20.29 -10.21
N CYS A 298 -5.19 19.09 -10.81
CA CYS A 298 -6.37 18.22 -10.67
C CYS A 298 -6.47 17.63 -9.25
N ASP A 299 -5.34 17.15 -8.73
CA ASP A 299 -5.27 16.51 -7.41
C ASP A 299 -5.43 17.53 -6.29
N ALA A 300 -5.13 18.80 -6.56
CA ALA A 300 -5.22 19.87 -5.58
C ALA A 300 -6.64 20.02 -4.99
N VAL A 301 -7.70 19.84 -5.78
CA VAL A 301 -9.08 19.93 -5.27
C VAL A 301 -9.39 18.76 -4.34
N GLU A 302 -9.00 17.54 -4.72
CA GLU A 302 -9.23 16.33 -3.92
C GLU A 302 -8.46 16.38 -2.59
N LEU A 303 -7.23 16.88 -2.62
CA LEU A 303 -6.39 17.08 -1.43
C LEU A 303 -6.99 18.13 -0.48
N ASN A 304 -7.50 19.25 -1.01
CA ASN A 304 -8.18 20.26 -0.21
C ASN A 304 -9.48 19.72 0.41
N LEU A 305 -10.27 18.95 -0.35
CA LEU A 305 -11.49 18.31 0.17
C LEU A 305 -11.17 17.29 1.27
N LEU A 306 -10.11 16.49 1.09
CA LEU A 306 -9.62 15.57 2.11
C LEU A 306 -9.19 16.33 3.37
N GLN A 307 -8.47 17.44 3.22
CA GLN A 307 -8.04 18.28 4.32
C GLN A 307 -9.23 18.86 5.09
N GLU A 308 -10.22 19.43 4.40
CA GLU A 308 -11.44 19.96 5.01
C GLU A 308 -12.27 18.87 5.69
N TYR A 309 -12.35 17.68 5.08
CA TYR A 309 -13.01 16.52 5.67
C TYR A 309 -12.32 16.09 6.96
N LEU A 310 -11.00 15.91 6.93
CA LEU A 310 -10.23 15.50 8.10
C LEU A 310 -10.27 16.56 9.20
N LEU A 311 -10.36 17.86 8.89
CA LEU A 311 -10.52 18.92 9.89
C LEU A 311 -11.97 19.04 10.41
N GLY A 312 -12.94 18.39 9.77
CA GLY A 312 -14.37 18.50 10.10
C GLY A 312 -14.97 19.87 9.74
N LEU A 313 -14.34 20.61 8.81
CA LEU A 313 -14.81 21.93 8.36
C LEU A 313 -15.96 21.81 7.36
N ALA A 314 -15.91 20.77 6.52
CA ALA A 314 -17.01 20.39 5.67
C ALA A 314 -17.95 19.45 6.45
N LEU A 315 -19.23 19.40 6.04
CA LEU A 315 -20.27 18.47 6.49
C LEU A 315 -21.18 18.92 7.65
N THR A 316 -22.07 18.03 8.09
CA THR A 316 -23.07 18.28 9.14
C THR A 316 -22.53 17.95 10.52
N SER A 317 -23.23 18.35 11.59
CA SER A 317 -22.82 18.06 12.97
C SER A 317 -22.70 16.55 13.26
N SER A 318 -23.54 15.72 12.62
CA SER A 318 -23.47 14.26 12.74
C SER A 318 -22.18 13.71 12.13
N ASP A 319 -21.79 14.23 10.97
CA ASP A 319 -20.57 13.80 10.28
C ASP A 319 -19.32 14.26 11.02
N GLN A 320 -19.37 15.44 11.66
CA GLN A 320 -18.28 15.94 12.50
C GLN A 320 -18.00 15.03 13.70
N GLU A 321 -19.04 14.43 14.30
CA GLU A 321 -18.87 13.43 15.36
C GLU A 321 -18.20 12.16 14.83
N GLU A 322 -18.56 11.71 13.62
CA GLU A 322 -17.89 10.58 12.98
C GLU A 322 -16.43 10.88 12.63
N VAL A 323 -16.14 12.06 12.09
CA VAL A 323 -14.76 12.48 11.80
C VAL A 323 -13.94 12.60 13.09
N ALA A 324 -14.55 13.06 14.19
CA ALA A 324 -13.87 13.12 15.49
C ALA A 324 -13.50 11.75 16.05
N SER A 325 -14.12 10.67 15.56
CA SER A 325 -13.74 9.28 15.87
C SER A 325 -12.45 8.83 15.18
N ILE A 326 -12.00 9.55 14.14
CA ILE A 326 -10.71 9.32 13.48
C ILE A 326 -9.61 9.82 14.41
N SER A 327 -8.80 8.87 14.88
CA SER A 327 -7.81 9.10 15.93
C SER A 327 -6.42 9.39 15.37
N ARG A 328 -6.06 8.82 14.22
CA ARG A 328 -4.75 8.98 13.55
C ARG A 328 -4.88 8.91 12.03
N LEU A 329 -4.02 9.65 11.34
CA LEU A 329 -3.80 9.56 9.90
C LEU A 329 -2.49 8.83 9.61
N ILE A 330 -2.51 7.84 8.73
CA ILE A 330 -1.33 7.16 8.20
C ILE A 330 -1.18 7.54 6.73
N ILE A 331 -0.03 8.09 6.35
CA ILE A 331 0.34 8.40 4.97
C ILE A 331 1.31 7.32 4.51
N ALA A 332 0.84 6.41 3.66
CA ALA A 332 1.56 5.23 3.19
C ALA A 332 2.27 5.46 1.84
N GLY A 333 3.33 6.28 1.86
CA GLY A 333 4.22 6.49 0.71
C GLY A 333 3.66 7.26 -0.48
N ASN A 334 4.57 7.66 -1.36
CA ASN A 334 4.32 8.47 -2.56
C ASN A 334 3.61 9.79 -2.19
N SER A 335 4.18 10.47 -1.20
CA SER A 335 3.67 11.75 -0.70
C SER A 335 3.99 12.88 -1.66
N ILE A 336 5.20 12.89 -2.21
CA ILE A 336 5.62 13.84 -3.23
C ILE A 336 5.77 13.14 -4.58
N SER A 337 5.42 13.85 -5.65
CA SER A 337 5.74 13.43 -7.00
C SER A 337 7.00 14.11 -7.49
N THR A 338 7.95 13.31 -7.95
CA THR A 338 9.17 13.80 -8.62
C THR A 338 8.99 13.90 -10.14
N THR A 339 7.80 13.62 -10.68
CA THR A 339 7.51 13.82 -12.09
C THR A 339 7.31 15.30 -12.36
N ALA A 340 8.39 16.07 -12.33
CA ALA A 340 8.52 17.05 -13.40
C ALA A 340 8.49 16.21 -14.69
N GLU A 341 7.48 16.40 -15.54
CA GLU A 341 7.61 15.96 -16.93
C GLU A 341 9.02 16.36 -17.37
N ARG A 342 9.86 15.38 -17.71
CA ARG A 342 10.96 15.65 -18.63
C ARG A 342 10.26 16.10 -19.90
N LYS A 343 9.90 17.38 -19.99
CA LYS A 343 9.54 17.98 -21.27
C LYS A 343 10.70 17.62 -22.17
N GLU A 344 10.40 16.91 -23.24
CA GLU A 344 11.31 16.61 -24.35
C GLU A 344 11.71 17.89 -25.08
N GLU A 345 12.11 18.92 -24.35
CA GLU A 345 12.91 20.03 -24.84
C GLU A 345 14.33 19.85 -24.30
N GLU A 346 14.93 18.67 -24.56
CA GLU A 346 16.37 18.63 -24.76
C GLU A 346 16.66 19.43 -26.05
N THR A 347 16.75 20.76 -25.92
CA THR A 347 17.69 21.48 -26.77
C THR A 347 19.06 20.84 -26.53
N LEU A 348 19.48 20.03 -27.49
CA LEU A 348 20.79 19.40 -27.66
C LEU A 348 21.93 20.33 -27.22
N LYS A 349 22.22 20.34 -25.92
CA LYS A 349 23.49 20.84 -25.40
C LYS A 349 24.16 19.69 -24.67
N LYS A 350 24.96 18.99 -25.48
CA LYS A 350 26.01 18.05 -25.09
C LYS A 350 26.82 18.63 -23.92
N GLY A 351 26.45 18.29 -22.70
CA GLY A 351 27.32 18.29 -21.54
C GLY A 351 27.72 16.85 -21.27
N ASN A 352 29.00 16.59 -21.06
CA ASN A 352 29.47 15.29 -20.57
C ASN A 352 28.64 14.93 -19.33
N LYS A 353 27.81 13.88 -19.41
CA LYS A 353 27.05 13.35 -18.27
C LYS A 353 28.05 12.82 -17.25
N LYS A 354 28.53 13.73 -16.40
CA LYS A 354 29.36 13.39 -15.25
C LYS A 354 28.42 12.71 -14.26
N TYR A 355 28.71 11.45 -13.94
CA TYR A 355 27.98 10.70 -12.93
C TYR A 355 27.97 11.52 -11.63
N GLY A 356 26.78 11.97 -11.21
CA GLY A 356 26.62 12.89 -10.08
C GLY A 356 25.25 13.57 -10.08
N TYR A 357 24.75 13.86 -8.88
CA TYR A 357 23.51 14.58 -8.63
C TYR A 357 23.55 15.98 -9.26
N ASP A 358 22.63 16.27 -10.17
CA ASP A 358 22.45 17.60 -10.75
C ASP A 358 21.50 18.42 -9.87
N ALA A 359 22.08 19.24 -8.99
CA ALA A 359 21.34 20.10 -8.07
C ALA A 359 20.40 21.10 -8.78
N SER A 360 20.57 21.33 -10.08
CA SER A 360 19.68 22.21 -10.86
C SER A 360 18.33 21.57 -11.20
N SER A 361 18.19 20.25 -11.07
CA SER A 361 16.94 19.52 -11.29
C SER A 361 16.05 19.41 -10.03
N TYR A 362 16.51 19.91 -8.89
CA TYR A 362 15.78 19.84 -7.64
C TYR A 362 14.66 20.88 -7.58
N ASN A 363 13.43 20.41 -7.39
CA ASN A 363 12.28 21.25 -7.12
C ASN A 363 11.83 21.06 -5.67
N ALA A 364 11.95 22.10 -4.85
CA ALA A 364 11.54 22.06 -3.45
C ALA A 364 10.01 22.25 -3.25
N LEU A 365 9.29 22.73 -4.28
CA LEU A 365 7.89 23.10 -4.16
C LEU A 365 6.98 21.93 -3.72
N PRO A 366 7.08 20.71 -4.30
CA PRO A 366 6.33 19.54 -3.83
C PRO A 366 6.47 19.29 -2.32
N SER A 367 7.70 19.34 -1.80
CA SER A 367 7.96 19.11 -0.38
C SER A 367 7.40 20.25 0.50
N GLN A 368 7.41 21.48 0.01
CA GLN A 368 6.83 22.63 0.72
C GLN A 368 5.31 22.54 0.82
N LEU A 369 4.62 22.16 -0.27
CA LEU A 369 3.17 21.98 -0.29
C LEU A 369 2.73 20.86 0.66
N PHE A 370 3.47 19.75 0.67
CA PHE A 370 3.21 18.67 1.62
C PHE A 370 3.43 19.09 3.07
N ASP A 371 4.49 19.86 3.37
CA ASP A 371 4.74 20.40 4.72
C ASP A 371 3.62 21.35 5.18
N GLU A 372 3.07 22.18 4.28
CA GLU A 372 1.91 23.04 4.56
C GLU A 372 0.62 22.24 4.82
N PHE A 373 0.38 21.19 4.03
CA PHE A 373 -0.73 20.27 4.25
C PHE A 373 -0.64 19.58 5.62
N ALA A 374 0.53 19.04 5.95
CA ALA A 374 0.77 18.39 7.24
C ALA A 374 0.64 19.38 8.42
N ASP A 375 1.25 20.57 8.33
CA ASP A 375 1.17 21.63 9.36
C ASP A 375 -0.28 22.05 9.65
N THR A 376 -1.16 22.03 8.65
CA THR A 376 -2.55 22.39 8.85
C THR A 376 -3.35 21.29 9.56
N LEU A 377 -3.00 20.02 9.34
CA LEU A 377 -3.67 18.86 9.95
C LEU A 377 -3.15 18.53 11.36
N LEU A 378 -1.83 18.67 11.58
CA LEU A 378 -1.16 18.27 12.82
C LEU A 378 -1.75 18.86 14.10
N PRO A 379 -2.24 20.12 14.16
CA PRO A 379 -2.93 20.65 15.33
C PRO A 379 -4.20 19.88 15.71
N SER A 380 -4.81 19.16 14.77
CA SER A 380 -6.05 18.41 14.96
C SER A 380 -5.81 16.91 15.09
N ILE A 381 -4.96 16.32 14.24
CA ILE A 381 -4.79 14.86 14.13
C ILE A 381 -3.30 14.46 14.06
N PRO A 382 -2.85 13.45 14.82
CA PRO A 382 -1.50 12.92 14.67
C PRO A 382 -1.34 12.18 13.33
N ILE A 383 -0.15 12.30 12.74
CA ILE A 383 0.20 11.78 11.42
C ILE A 383 1.41 10.86 11.52
N THR A 384 1.27 9.63 11.01
CA THR A 384 2.38 8.70 10.79
C THR A 384 2.71 8.65 9.29
N LEU A 385 3.96 8.92 8.92
CA LEU A 385 4.41 9.03 7.54
C LEU A 385 5.38 7.90 7.18
N LEU A 386 4.98 7.05 6.23
CA LEU A 386 5.85 6.04 5.62
C LEU A 386 6.41 6.62 4.30
N PRO A 387 7.72 6.47 4.02
CA PRO A 387 8.28 6.83 2.73
C PRO A 387 7.84 5.85 1.63
N GLY A 388 7.64 6.36 0.42
CA GLY A 388 7.47 5.59 -0.81
C GLY A 388 8.66 5.68 -1.75
N ALA A 389 8.46 5.25 -3.01
CA ALA A 389 9.52 5.19 -4.01
C ALA A 389 9.98 6.56 -4.51
N GLN A 390 9.04 7.51 -4.59
CA GLN A 390 9.29 8.86 -5.10
C GLN A 390 9.64 9.86 -3.99
N ASP A 391 9.47 9.45 -2.74
CA ASP A 391 9.76 10.28 -1.58
C ASP A 391 11.28 10.42 -1.37
N PRO A 392 11.75 11.48 -0.68
CA PRO A 392 13.17 11.78 -0.53
C PRO A 392 13.80 10.93 0.59
N ALA A 393 13.66 9.60 0.46
CA ALA A 393 14.27 8.58 1.30
C ALA A 393 15.34 7.81 0.52
N ASN A 394 15.98 6.82 1.15
CA ASN A 394 16.88 5.93 0.43
C ASN A 394 16.09 5.01 -0.53
N ALA A 395 16.72 4.67 -1.67
CA ALA A 395 16.14 3.78 -2.67
C ALA A 395 16.11 2.31 -2.20
N SER A 396 17.11 1.89 -1.43
CA SER A 396 17.20 0.51 -0.92
C SER A 396 16.06 0.15 0.03
N TYR A 397 15.51 -1.05 -0.08
CA TYR A 397 14.55 -1.61 0.88
C TYR A 397 15.30 -2.33 2.02
N PRO A 398 15.02 -2.07 3.31
CA PRO A 398 14.01 -1.15 3.85
C PRO A 398 14.42 0.33 3.75
N GLN A 399 13.44 1.18 3.46
CA GLN A 399 13.60 2.64 3.43
C GLN A 399 13.54 3.19 4.86
N GLN A 400 14.44 4.12 5.17
CA GLN A 400 14.51 4.80 6.47
C GLN A 400 13.61 6.04 6.50
N PRO A 401 13.28 6.53 7.70
CA PRO A 401 12.46 7.72 7.87
C PRO A 401 12.99 8.93 7.09
N ILE A 402 12.06 9.71 6.55
CA ILE A 402 12.37 11.00 5.93
C ILE A 402 12.90 11.94 7.01
N HIS A 403 14.01 12.62 6.72
CA HIS A 403 14.64 13.50 7.69
C HIS A 403 13.77 14.73 7.98
N MET A 404 13.57 15.05 9.27
CA MET A 404 12.70 16.17 9.73
C MET A 404 13.10 17.55 9.20
N ALA A 405 14.33 17.73 8.70
CA ALA A 405 14.74 18.96 8.03
C ALA A 405 13.97 19.24 6.73
N MET A 406 13.33 18.22 6.14
CA MET A 406 12.46 18.38 4.98
C MET A 406 11.11 19.03 5.34
N PHE A 407 10.79 19.15 6.63
CA PHE A 407 9.51 19.64 7.13
C PHE A 407 9.69 20.85 8.07
N PRO A 408 10.05 22.04 7.55
CA PRO A 408 10.32 23.21 8.38
C PRO A 408 9.17 23.61 9.33
N ARG A 409 7.92 23.38 8.94
CA ARG A 409 6.71 23.71 9.71
C ARG A 409 6.28 22.52 10.58
N ALA A 410 6.05 21.36 9.98
CA ALA A 410 5.57 20.17 10.69
C ALA A 410 6.58 19.60 11.71
N ARG A 411 7.88 19.88 11.58
CA ARG A 411 8.90 19.45 12.58
C ARG A 411 8.61 19.92 14.01
N ALA A 412 7.82 20.98 14.19
CA ALA A 412 7.43 21.46 15.52
C ALA A 412 6.58 20.44 16.29
N TYR A 413 5.87 19.57 15.57
CA TYR A 413 5.08 18.46 16.11
C TYR A 413 5.82 17.12 16.09
N GLY A 414 7.09 17.12 15.67
CA GLY A 414 7.94 15.95 15.60
C GLY A 414 8.43 15.47 16.98
N PRO A 415 9.29 14.44 17.02
CA PRO A 415 9.85 13.93 18.26
C PRO A 415 10.69 15.00 18.97
N GLU A 416 10.60 15.05 20.30
CA GLU A 416 11.35 16.02 21.09
C GLU A 416 12.86 15.71 21.02
N PRO A 417 13.76 16.68 20.75
CA PRO A 417 15.19 16.43 20.62
C PRO A 417 15.83 15.79 21.88
N THR A 418 15.24 16.02 23.04
CA THR A 418 15.66 15.47 24.34
C THR A 418 15.24 14.01 24.52
N LYS A 419 14.22 13.56 23.79
CA LYS A 419 13.63 12.22 23.86
C LYS A 419 13.31 11.67 22.45
N PRO A 420 14.33 11.40 21.63
CA PRO A 420 14.13 10.96 20.24
C PRO A 420 13.44 9.59 20.09
N LYS A 421 13.23 8.85 21.19
CA LYS A 421 12.56 7.55 21.20
C LYS A 421 11.06 7.64 21.48
N GLU A 422 10.57 8.76 21.98
CA GLU A 422 9.13 8.98 22.13
C GLU A 422 8.62 9.59 20.81
N PRO A 423 7.61 9.00 20.16
CA PRO A 423 7.08 9.55 18.92
C PRO A 423 6.39 10.89 19.18
N GLY A 424 6.59 11.83 18.26
CA GLY A 424 5.82 13.07 18.21
C GLY A 424 4.40 12.85 17.67
N TRP A 425 3.65 13.94 17.56
CA TRP A 425 2.39 13.93 16.81
C TRP A 425 2.62 13.78 15.30
N PHE A 426 3.76 14.27 14.81
CA PHE A 426 4.27 13.94 13.49
C PHE A 426 5.38 12.90 13.61
N ASP A 427 5.12 11.69 13.13
CA ASP A 427 6.04 10.57 13.23
C ASP A 427 6.42 10.07 11.83
N ALA A 428 7.67 10.33 11.41
CA ALA A 428 8.20 9.74 10.19
C ALA A 428 8.84 8.39 10.51
N VAL A 429 8.37 7.34 9.85
CA VAL A 429 8.73 5.95 10.15
C VAL A 429 9.41 5.28 8.96
N THR A 430 9.87 4.04 9.14
CA THR A 430 10.48 3.22 8.07
C THR A 430 9.43 2.72 7.08
N ASN A 431 9.88 2.23 5.92
CA ASN A 431 9.08 1.37 5.04
C ASN A 431 9.87 0.07 4.79
N PRO A 432 9.40 -1.11 5.26
CA PRO A 432 8.15 -1.36 5.97
C PRO A 432 8.06 -0.69 7.36
N TRP A 433 6.85 -0.55 7.88
CA TRP A 433 6.57 -0.09 9.25
C TRP A 433 5.77 -1.14 10.01
N GLU A 434 6.13 -1.35 11.28
CA GLU A 434 5.37 -2.18 12.22
C GLU A 434 5.03 -1.37 13.48
N GLY A 435 3.87 -1.61 14.08
CA GLY A 435 3.48 -0.95 15.32
C GLY A 435 2.23 -1.55 15.95
N GLU A 436 1.89 -1.08 17.14
CA GLU A 436 0.62 -1.36 17.81
C GLU A 436 -0.24 -0.10 17.86
N LEU A 437 -1.46 -0.19 17.31
CA LEU A 437 -2.48 0.88 17.29
C LEU A 437 -3.72 0.39 18.03
N GLU A 438 -4.10 1.00 19.15
CA GLU A 438 -5.27 0.57 19.94
C GLU A 438 -5.26 -0.93 20.29
N GLY A 439 -4.06 -1.46 20.55
CA GLY A 439 -3.82 -2.87 20.83
C GLY A 439 -3.70 -3.78 19.59
N TRP A 440 -3.98 -3.27 18.39
CA TRP A 440 -3.87 -4.03 17.13
C TRP A 440 -2.44 -3.97 16.58
N ARG A 441 -1.88 -5.13 16.22
CA ARG A 441 -0.64 -5.18 15.44
C ARG A 441 -0.90 -4.77 14.00
N VAL A 442 -0.11 -3.83 13.50
CA VAL A 442 -0.18 -3.34 12.13
C VAL A 442 1.19 -3.45 11.48
N LEU A 443 1.21 -4.01 10.27
CA LEU A 443 2.35 -4.00 9.36
C LEU A 443 1.91 -3.28 8.09
N GLY A 444 2.61 -2.21 7.72
CA GLY A 444 2.32 -1.41 6.54
C GLY A 444 3.55 -1.25 5.64
N THR A 445 3.31 -1.15 4.33
CA THR A 445 4.35 -0.84 3.34
C THR A 445 3.90 0.28 2.41
N GLY A 446 4.85 0.92 1.73
CA GLY A 446 4.57 1.90 0.67
C GLY A 446 4.15 1.27 -0.68
N GLY A 447 3.73 0.01 -0.71
CA GLY A 447 3.22 -0.68 -1.90
C GLY A 447 4.27 -1.26 -2.87
N GLN A 448 5.52 -0.79 -2.81
CA GLN A 448 6.60 -1.20 -3.72
C GLN A 448 6.83 -2.71 -3.80
N ASN A 449 6.72 -3.40 -2.66
CA ASN A 449 6.89 -4.84 -2.55
C ASN A 449 5.81 -5.61 -3.34
N VAL A 450 4.56 -5.16 -3.26
CA VAL A 450 3.45 -5.75 -4.01
C VAL A 450 3.64 -5.43 -5.50
N ASP A 451 3.89 -4.17 -5.86
CA ASP A 451 4.11 -3.76 -7.25
C ASP A 451 5.25 -4.53 -7.93
N ASP A 452 6.32 -4.86 -7.19
CA ASP A 452 7.43 -5.62 -7.73
C ASP A 452 7.10 -7.11 -7.94
N VAL A 453 6.34 -7.71 -7.01
CA VAL A 453 5.80 -9.08 -7.17
C VAL A 453 4.88 -9.19 -8.39
N PHE A 454 4.07 -8.15 -8.66
CA PHE A 454 3.19 -8.11 -9.84
C PHE A 454 3.94 -8.15 -11.18
N LYS A 455 5.22 -7.78 -11.20
CA LYS A 455 6.01 -7.89 -12.44
C LYS A 455 6.25 -9.35 -12.82
N TYR A 456 6.19 -10.28 -11.88
CA TYR A 456 6.47 -11.71 -12.11
C TYR A 456 5.25 -12.54 -12.52
N VAL A 457 4.04 -12.02 -12.35
CA VAL A 457 2.80 -12.82 -12.44
C VAL A 457 1.85 -12.22 -13.47
N ASP A 458 1.23 -13.07 -14.28
CA ASP A 458 0.17 -12.71 -15.22
C ASP A 458 -1.20 -12.71 -14.50
N SER A 459 -1.37 -11.80 -13.55
CA SER A 459 -2.61 -11.63 -12.79
C SER A 459 -2.78 -10.15 -12.41
N ASP A 460 -4.04 -9.72 -12.28
CA ASP A 460 -4.42 -8.40 -11.78
C ASP A 460 -4.87 -8.43 -10.30
N ASP A 461 -4.91 -9.60 -9.66
CA ASP A 461 -5.44 -9.79 -8.31
C ASP A 461 -4.45 -9.39 -7.20
N ARG A 462 -4.38 -8.08 -6.93
CA ARG A 462 -3.52 -7.47 -5.89
C ARG A 462 -3.81 -8.00 -4.48
N LEU A 463 -5.07 -8.26 -4.17
CA LEU A 463 -5.44 -8.73 -2.84
C LEU A 463 -5.03 -10.18 -2.62
N GLY A 464 -5.27 -11.06 -3.60
CA GLY A 464 -4.80 -12.43 -3.56
C GLY A 464 -3.28 -12.53 -3.47
N MET A 465 -2.56 -11.61 -4.11
CA MET A 465 -1.10 -11.55 -3.99
C MET A 465 -0.64 -11.13 -2.58
N MET A 466 -1.31 -10.15 -1.96
CA MET A 466 -1.04 -9.78 -0.57
C MET A 466 -1.30 -10.95 0.39
N GLU A 467 -2.39 -11.70 0.18
CA GLU A 467 -2.69 -12.91 0.92
C GLU A 467 -1.58 -13.98 0.74
N ALA A 468 -1.11 -14.17 -0.49
CA ALA A 468 -0.01 -15.08 -0.78
C ALA A 468 1.29 -14.66 -0.06
N MET A 469 1.63 -13.36 -0.05
CA MET A 469 2.78 -12.83 0.66
C MET A 469 2.71 -13.08 2.17
N CYS A 470 1.51 -12.99 2.77
CA CYS A 470 1.29 -13.38 4.16
C CYS A 470 1.56 -14.88 4.37
N ARG A 471 1.03 -15.75 3.50
CA ARG A 471 1.26 -17.20 3.55
C ARG A 471 2.70 -17.62 3.28
N TRP A 472 3.47 -16.83 2.55
CA TRP A 472 4.91 -17.05 2.36
C TRP A 472 5.76 -16.63 3.56
N ARG A 473 5.15 -15.97 4.57
CA ARG A 473 5.85 -15.35 5.71
C ARG A 473 6.96 -14.39 5.29
N CYS A 474 6.81 -13.73 4.14
CA CYS A 474 7.82 -12.81 3.59
C CYS A 474 7.16 -11.58 2.93
N CYS A 475 7.41 -10.40 3.48
CA CYS A 475 6.84 -9.15 2.97
C CYS A 475 7.48 -8.66 1.67
N ALA A 476 8.67 -9.15 1.30
CA ALA A 476 9.39 -8.73 0.11
C ALA A 476 10.18 -9.92 -0.47
N PRO A 477 9.49 -10.92 -1.07
CA PRO A 477 10.15 -12.13 -1.56
C PRO A 477 11.14 -11.82 -2.69
N THR A 478 10.83 -10.84 -3.55
CA THR A 478 11.66 -10.43 -4.69
C THR A 478 12.88 -9.57 -4.31
N ALA A 479 13.06 -9.22 -3.03
CA ALA A 479 14.28 -8.61 -2.55
C ALA A 479 15.39 -9.67 -2.43
N PRO A 480 16.63 -9.41 -2.87
CA PRO A 480 17.16 -8.14 -3.37
C PRO A 480 17.11 -8.03 -4.89
N ASP A 481 16.67 -9.08 -5.60
CA ASP A 481 16.81 -9.26 -7.05
C ASP A 481 16.24 -8.10 -7.87
N THR A 482 15.04 -7.64 -7.54
CA THR A 482 14.34 -6.60 -8.33
C THR A 482 13.87 -5.42 -7.52
N LEU A 483 13.52 -5.62 -6.23
CA LEU A 483 13.02 -4.56 -5.37
C LEU A 483 14.12 -3.61 -4.84
N CYS A 484 15.36 -4.08 -4.66
CA CYS A 484 16.43 -3.32 -4.00
C CYS A 484 17.33 -2.55 -4.98
N LYS A 485 16.76 -1.67 -5.81
CA LYS A 485 17.51 -0.84 -6.79
C LYS A 485 17.79 0.57 -6.32
#